data_AF-A0A382TXB0-F1
#
_entry.id   AF-A0A382TXB0-F1
#
_cell.length_a   1.000
_cell.length_b   1.000
_cell.length_c   1.000
_cell.angle_alpha   90.00
_cell.angle_beta   90.00
_cell.angle_gamma   90.00
#
_symmetry.space_group_name_H-M   'P 1'
#
loop_
_entity.id
_entity.type
_entity.pdbx_description
1 polymer ?
#
loop_
_entity_poly.entity_id
_entity_poly.type
_entity_poly.pdbx_seq_one_letter_code
_entity_poly.pdbx_strand_id
1 'polypeptide(L)' 'LDKYVEFIANKRLRMIGLSPIYDISSANNPLPWTRHWLNSRGLQNAPQETEIESYVIGGINQDVNDDTFTDFKL' A
#
# COMPACT_ATOMS: atom_id res chain seq x y z
N LEU A 1 9.27 -10.19 -19.56
CA LEU A 1 8.66 -9.47 -18.42
C LEU A 1 7.93 -10.44 -17.48
N ASP A 2 7.48 -11.57 -18.02
CA ASP A 2 6.63 -12.58 -17.40
C ASP A 2 7.21 -13.20 -16.11
N LYS A 3 8.52 -13.46 -16.07
CA LYS A 3 9.20 -14.03 -14.90
C LYS A 3 9.01 -13.24 -13.60
N TYR A 4 8.87 -11.91 -13.67
CA TYR A 4 8.65 -11.09 -12.48
C TYR A 4 7.21 -11.23 -11.95
N VAL A 5 6.24 -11.35 -12.86
CA VAL A 5 4.82 -11.57 -12.52
C VAL A 5 4.65 -12.94 -11.85
N GLU A 6 5.28 -13.97 -12.40
CA GLU A 6 5.30 -15.30 -11.81
C GLU A 6 5.97 -15.30 -10.42
N PHE A 7 7.07 -14.54 -10.27
CA PHE A 7 7.82 -14.48 -9.01
C PHE A 7 6.98 -13.85 -7.90
N ILE A 8 6.34 -12.72 -8.19
CA ILE A 8 5.49 -12.04 -7.21
C ILE A 8 4.23 -12.86 -6.91
N ALA A 9 3.65 -13.54 -7.91
CA ALA A 9 2.50 -14.42 -7.73
C ALA A 9 2.83 -15.57 -6.76
N ASN A 10 3.92 -16.30 -6.98
CA ASN A 10 4.36 -17.36 -6.07
C ASN A 10 4.66 -16.83 -4.66
N LYS A 11 5.21 -15.62 -4.54
CA LYS A 11 5.46 -14.97 -3.25
C LYS A 11 4.17 -14.66 -2.50
N ARG A 12 3.12 -14.21 -3.19
CA ARG A 12 1.80 -13.95 -2.58
C ARG A 12 1.07 -15.25 -2.22
N LEU A 13 1.11 -16.27 -3.08
CA LEU A 13 0.51 -17.58 -2.82
C LEU A 13 1.02 -18.19 -1.51
N ARG A 14 2.33 -18.16 -1.26
CA ARG A 14 2.89 -18.64 0.01
C ARG A 14 2.43 -17.85 1.23
N MET A 15 2.24 -16.54 1.10
CA MET A 15 1.78 -15.70 2.21
C MET A 15 0.35 -16.04 2.65
N ILE A 16 -0.46 -16.59 1.75
CA ILE A 16 -1.82 -17.05 2.03
C ILE A 16 -1.90 -18.57 2.25
N GLY A 17 -0.76 -19.26 2.40
CA GLY A 17 -0.71 -20.69 2.69
C GLY A 17 -0.93 -21.61 1.48
N LEU A 18 -0.92 -21.07 0.26
CA LEU A 18 -1.07 -21.85 -0.97
C LEU A 18 0.29 -22.24 -1.55
N SER A 19 0.32 -23.39 -2.22
CA SER A 19 1.48 -23.87 -2.97
C SER A 19 1.76 -22.98 -4.18
N PRO A 20 3.03 -22.69 -4.49
CA PRO A 20 3.40 -21.96 -5.71
C PRO A 20 2.99 -22.75 -6.97
N ILE A 21 2.53 -22.05 -8.00
CA ILE A 21 2.03 -22.64 -9.25
C ILE A 21 3.12 -22.62 -10.34
N TYR A 22 4.03 -21.65 -10.29
CA TYR A 22 5.07 -21.48 -11.31
C TYR A 22 6.39 -22.14 -10.89
N ASP A 23 7.06 -22.83 -11.82
CA ASP A 23 8.37 -23.47 -11.62
C ASP A 23 9.52 -22.46 -11.67
N ILE A 24 9.49 -21.51 -10.75
CA ILE A 24 10.53 -20.51 -10.60
C ILE A 24 10.86 -20.29 -9.13
N SER A 25 12.15 -20.07 -8.87
CA SER A 25 12.61 -19.74 -7.54
C SER A 25 11.90 -18.51 -7.03
N SER A 26 11.49 -18.64 -5.80
CA SER A 26 10.58 -17.75 -5.12
C SER A 26 11.27 -16.92 -4.05
N ALA A 27 12.54 -17.26 -3.81
CA ALA A 27 13.52 -16.47 -3.08
C ALA A 27 14.27 -15.51 -4.01
N ASN A 28 14.48 -15.89 -5.27
CA ASN A 28 15.31 -15.14 -6.22
C ASN A 28 14.45 -14.17 -7.04
N ASN A 29 14.54 -12.87 -6.72
CA ASN A 29 13.86 -11.83 -7.48
C ASN A 29 14.54 -11.68 -8.87
N PRO A 30 13.84 -11.90 -10.00
CA PRO A 30 14.40 -11.75 -11.33
C PRO A 30 14.71 -10.29 -11.70
N LEU A 31 14.19 -9.30 -10.95
CA LEU A 31 14.50 -7.88 -11.11
C LEU A 31 14.95 -7.27 -9.77
N PRO A 32 16.19 -7.51 -9.32
CA PRO A 32 16.65 -7.10 -7.99
C PRO A 32 16.52 -5.60 -7.71
N TRP A 33 16.71 -4.76 -8.74
CA TRP A 33 16.63 -3.30 -8.65
C TRP A 33 15.24 -2.79 -8.20
N THR A 34 14.16 -3.55 -8.42
CA THR A 34 12.82 -3.14 -7.97
C THR A 34 12.73 -3.03 -6.45
N ARG A 35 13.56 -3.76 -5.71
CA ARG A 35 13.62 -3.72 -4.25
C ARG A 35 14.02 -2.34 -3.73
N HIS A 36 14.85 -1.60 -4.47
CA HIS A 36 15.26 -0.25 -4.10
C HIS A 36 14.07 0.72 -4.07
N TRP A 37 13.16 0.60 -5.04
CA TRP A 37 11.98 1.48 -5.17
C TRP A 37 10.77 1.01 -4.36
N LEU A 38 10.66 -0.30 -4.11
CA LEU A 38 9.53 -0.90 -3.37
C LEU A 38 9.73 -0.95 -1.85
N ASN A 39 10.92 -0.62 -1.35
CA ASN A 39 11.21 -0.54 0.09
C ASN A 39 11.46 0.91 0.51
N SER A 40 10.48 1.57 1.14
CA SER A 40 10.65 2.95 1.63
C SER A 40 11.51 3.06 2.90
N ARG A 41 11.81 1.94 3.60
CA ARG A 41 12.49 1.94 4.92
C ARG A 41 14.00 2.21 4.88
N GLY A 42 14.58 2.48 3.70
CA GLY A 42 16.00 2.80 3.55
C GLY A 42 16.29 4.27 3.28
N LEU A 43 15.27 5.11 3.08
CA LEU A 43 15.45 6.55 2.96
C LEU A 43 15.63 7.11 4.37
N GLN A 44 16.89 7.26 4.79
CA GLN A 44 17.19 8.19 5.86
C GLN A 44 16.87 9.58 5.29
N ASN A 45 15.71 10.13 5.64
CA ASN A 45 15.46 11.54 5.38
C ASN A 45 16.59 12.31 6.05
N ALA A 46 17.35 13.07 5.26
CA ALA A 46 18.28 14.03 5.83
C ALA A 46 17.45 14.97 6.74
N PRO A 47 17.90 15.28 7.97
CA PRO A 47 17.09 15.98 8.97
C PRO A 47 16.65 17.42 8.61
N GLN A 48 16.86 17.86 7.36
CA GLN A 48 16.41 19.14 6.81
C GLN A 48 15.26 19.04 5.79
N GLU A 49 14.76 17.84 5.44
CA GLU A 49 13.59 17.66 4.55
C GLU A 49 12.31 17.19 5.27
N THR A 50 12.29 17.11 6.60
CA THR A 50 11.03 16.95 7.35
C THR A 50 10.36 18.32 7.52
N GLU A 51 9.93 18.91 6.41
CA GLU A 51 8.89 19.94 6.44
C GLU A 51 7.53 19.24 6.34
N ILE A 52 6.98 18.97 7.52
CA ILE A 52 5.55 18.99 7.84
C ILE A 52 4.65 18.26 6.83
N GLU A 53 4.40 16.96 7.03
CA GLU A 53 3.27 16.24 6.42
C GLU A 53 1.90 16.66 7.04
N SER A 54 1.69 17.93 7.39
CA SER A 54 0.35 18.41 7.73
C SER A 54 -0.42 18.70 6.44
N TYR A 55 -0.79 17.65 5.72
CA TYR A 55 -1.91 17.78 4.79
C TYR A 55 -3.15 18.10 5.63
N VAL A 56 -3.76 19.23 5.32
CA VAL A 56 -5.00 19.75 5.91
C VAL A 56 -6.05 18.63 5.98
N ILE A 57 -6.32 18.10 7.18
CA ILE A 57 -7.55 17.36 7.47
C ILE A 57 -8.62 18.43 7.71
N GLY A 58 -9.11 19.00 6.61
CA GLY A 58 -10.03 20.14 6.63
C GLY A 58 -10.86 20.12 5.37
N GLY A 59 -11.98 19.40 5.41
CA GLY A 59 -12.94 19.36 4.33
C GLY A 59 -14.22 18.58 4.61
N ILE A 60 -14.49 18.19 5.86
CA ILE A 60 -15.82 17.72 6.25
C ILE A 60 -16.23 18.55 7.47
N ASN A 61 -16.84 19.70 7.22
CA ASN A 61 -17.68 20.33 8.23
C ASN A 61 -18.89 19.41 8.42
N GLN A 62 -18.86 18.63 9.48
CA GLN A 62 -20.00 17.82 9.90
C GLN A 62 -20.91 18.70 10.77
N ASP A 63 -21.57 19.67 10.15
CA ASP A 63 -22.67 20.43 10.77
C ASP A 63 -23.93 19.54 10.78
N VAL A 64 -23.93 18.52 11.64
CA VAL A 64 -25.12 17.73 11.94
C VAL A 64 -25.82 18.41 13.11
N ASN A 65 -26.92 19.12 12.81
CA ASN A 65 -27.82 19.67 13.83
C ASN A 65 -28.91 18.64 14.18
N ASP A 66 -29.45 18.71 15.39
CA ASP A 66 -30.46 17.77 15.90
C ASP A 66 -31.70 17.66 14.98
N ASP A 67 -31.98 18.69 14.18
CA ASP A 67 -33.14 18.73 13.29
C ASP A 67 -32.91 18.04 11.93
N THR A 68 -31.69 17.58 11.63
CA THR A 68 -31.31 17.03 10.29
C THR A 68 -32.15 15.82 9.86
N PHE A 69 -32.70 15.08 10.82
CA PHE A 69 -33.50 13.88 10.56
C PHE A 69 -35.02 14.10 10.68
N THR A 70 -35.49 15.33 10.89
CA THR A 70 -36.92 15.61 11.13
C THR A 70 -37.81 15.41 9.90
N ASP A 71 -37.26 15.55 8.69
CA ASP A 71 -37.99 15.35 7.43
C ASP A 71 -37.86 13.93 6.85
N PHE A 72 -37.15 13.02 7.53
CA PHE A 72 -37.02 11.64 7.08
C PHE A 72 -38.26 10.83 7.50
N LYS A 73 -39.15 10.51 6.55
CA LYS A 73 -40.28 9.57 6.75
C LYS A 73 -40.01 8.25 6.03
N LEU A 74 -40.24 7.15 6.75
CA LEU A 74 -40.16 5.76 6.26
C LEU A 74 -41.32 5.40 5.34
#